data_AF-A0A2I1FX89-F1
#
_entry.id   AF-A0A2I1FX89-F1
#
_cell.length_a   1.000
_cell.length_b   1.000
_cell.length_c   1.000
_cell.angle_alpha   90.00
_cell.angle_beta   90.00
_cell.angle_gamma   90.00
#
_symmetry.space_group_name_H-M   'P 1'
#
loop_
_entity.id
_entity.type
_entity.pdbx_description
1 polymer ?
#
loop_
_entity_poly.entity_id
_entity_poly.type
_entity_poly.pdbx_seq_one_letter_code
_entity_poly.pdbx_strand_id
1 'polypeptide(L)'
;MIRSFFPKEKYRKLKIIVKTKRIALTIAALFLEVFVNEFYNIIWQPRCKLIAEWEHTKGIKKQDLRKKPLAHQRIVYKRILTLQTEDGIYDLEKRKILKHNEQWSIALEKARQYINQFIREGNRRVVEAYTEIL
;
A
#
# COMPACT_ATOMS: atom_id res chain seq x y z
N MET A 1 19.30 3.53 -11.29
CA MET A 1 18.01 3.11 -11.88
C MET A 1 16.89 3.93 -11.23
N ILE A 2 16.82 5.24 -11.55
CA ILE A 2 15.92 6.26 -10.95
C ILE A 2 15.19 7.05 -12.06
N ARG A 3 15.40 6.66 -13.32
CA ARG A 3 15.09 7.44 -14.53
C ARG A 3 13.58 7.63 -14.77
N SER A 4 12.75 6.82 -14.12
CA SER A 4 11.29 6.76 -14.26
C SER A 4 10.51 7.20 -13.01
N PHE A 5 11.17 7.52 -11.90
CA PHE A 5 10.53 7.99 -10.65
C PHE A 5 10.49 9.51 -10.52
N PHE A 6 11.15 10.24 -11.41
CA PHE A 6 11.22 11.70 -11.36
C PHE A 6 11.01 12.28 -12.76
N PRO A 7 10.40 13.48 -12.88
CA PRO A 7 10.37 14.24 -14.12
C PRO A 7 11.79 14.40 -14.69
N LYS A 8 11.93 14.38 -16.02
CA LYS A 8 13.23 14.38 -16.73
C LYS A 8 14.21 15.47 -16.25
N GLU A 9 13.69 16.64 -15.88
CA GLU A 9 14.47 17.75 -15.31
C GLU A 9 14.96 17.49 -13.88
N LYS A 10 14.11 16.95 -13.00
CA LYS A 10 14.47 16.60 -11.62
C LYS A 10 15.49 15.45 -11.60
N TYR A 11 15.35 14.47 -12.51
CA TYR A 11 16.36 13.44 -12.72
C TYR A 11 17.70 14.02 -13.18
N ARG A 12 17.71 14.98 -14.12
CA ARG A 12 18.94 15.67 -14.55
C ARG A 12 19.62 16.38 -13.37
N LYS A 13 18.87 17.11 -12.54
CA LYS A 13 19.40 17.77 -11.34
C LYS A 13 19.94 16.77 -10.31
N LEU A 14 19.18 15.70 -10.03
CA LEU A 14 19.63 14.64 -9.12
C LEU A 14 20.89 13.97 -9.64
N LYS A 15 20.96 13.66 -10.95
CA LYS A 15 22.13 13.04 -11.59
C LYS A 15 23.37 13.94 -11.57
N ILE A 16 23.20 15.27 -11.61
CA ILE A 16 24.30 16.24 -11.46
C ILE A 16 24.82 16.29 -10.02
N ILE A 17 23.93 16.15 -9.03
CA ILE A 17 24.26 16.17 -7.59
C ILE A 17 24.89 14.84 -7.16
N VAL A 18 24.34 13.72 -7.63
CA VAL A 18 24.77 12.37 -7.28
C VAL A 18 25.86 11.89 -8.24
N LYS A 19 27.07 12.43 -8.09
CA LYS A 19 28.20 12.13 -8.98
C LYS A 19 28.86 10.78 -8.73
N THR A 20 28.60 10.13 -7.59
CA THR A 20 29.25 8.87 -7.21
C THR A 20 28.26 7.84 -6.69
N LYS A 21 28.57 6.55 -6.90
CA LYS A 21 27.77 5.40 -6.44
C LYS A 21 27.49 5.46 -4.93
N ARG A 22 28.47 5.92 -4.15
CA ARG A 22 28.36 6.06 -2.69
C ARG A 22 27.27 7.09 -2.31
N ILE A 23 27.29 8.26 -2.94
CA ILE A 23 26.28 9.32 -2.70
C ILE A 23 24.88 8.84 -3.14
N ALA A 24 24.79 8.06 -4.22
CA ALA A 24 23.51 7.50 -4.67
C ALA A 24 22.89 6.54 -3.65
N LEU A 25 23.72 5.67 -3.08
CA LEU A 25 23.30 4.74 -2.03
C LEU A 25 22.87 5.48 -0.77
N THR A 26 23.61 6.51 -0.36
CA THR A 26 23.24 7.34 0.78
C THR A 26 21.89 8.03 0.57
N ILE A 27 21.66 8.64 -0.59
CA ILE A 27 20.38 9.30 -0.89
C ILE A 27 19.23 8.30 -0.95
N ALA A 28 19.44 7.12 -1.55
CA ALA A 28 18.43 6.07 -1.57
C ALA A 28 18.09 5.57 -0.17
N ALA A 29 19.10 5.41 0.71
CA ALA A 29 18.91 5.01 2.09
C ALA A 29 18.10 6.06 2.87
N LEU A 30 18.47 7.34 2.76
CA LEU A 30 17.73 8.44 3.39
C LEU A 30 16.29 8.54 2.89
N PHE A 31 16.08 8.36 1.58
CA PHE A 31 14.73 8.37 1.02
C PHE A 31 13.89 7.18 1.52
N LEU A 32 14.48 5.99 1.59
CA LEU A 32 13.82 4.81 2.16
C LEU A 32 13.49 5.01 3.63
N GLU A 33 14.40 5.59 4.41
CA GLU A 33 14.19 5.89 5.83
C GLU A 33 13.01 6.85 6.03
N VAL A 34 12.99 7.98 5.29
CA VAL A 34 11.88 8.93 5.32
C VAL A 34 10.58 8.24 4.88
N PHE A 35 10.60 7.48 3.79
CA PHE A 35 9.42 6.77 3.30
C PHE A 35 8.87 5.78 4.32
N VAL A 36 9.73 4.98 4.96
CA VAL A 36 9.32 4.00 5.98
C VAL A 36 8.73 4.70 7.20
N ASN A 37 9.35 5.79 7.66
CA ASN A 37 8.84 6.57 8.79
C ASN A 37 7.48 7.20 8.48
N GLU A 38 7.33 7.84 7.32
CA GLU A 38 6.06 8.44 6.91
C GLU A 38 4.98 7.38 6.70
N PHE A 39 5.30 6.25 6.06
CA PHE A 39 4.37 5.13 5.92
C PHE A 39 3.91 4.62 7.30
N TYR A 40 4.85 4.47 8.23
CA TYR A 40 4.55 4.00 9.56
C TYR A 40 3.62 4.98 10.30
N ASN A 41 3.89 6.28 10.23
CA ASN A 41 3.17 7.30 10.97
C ASN A 41 1.80 7.64 10.36
N ILE A 42 1.71 7.72 9.02
CA ILE A 42 0.49 8.15 8.33
C ILE A 42 -0.47 6.98 8.08
N ILE A 43 0.08 5.79 7.77
CA ILE A 43 -0.75 4.65 7.35
C ILE A 43 -0.81 3.58 8.42
N TRP A 44 0.36 3.11 8.89
CA TRP A 44 0.42 1.96 9.77
C TRP A 44 -0.17 2.24 11.16
N GLN A 45 0.28 3.30 11.83
CA GLN A 45 -0.14 3.68 13.17
C GLN A 45 -1.65 3.96 13.26
N PRO A 46 -2.25 4.81 12.40
CA PRO A 46 -3.70 5.04 12.43
C PRO A 46 -4.50 3.77 12.18
N ARG A 47 -4.05 2.90 11.26
CA ARG A 47 -4.69 1.61 11.03
C ARG A 47 -4.63 0.72 12.27
N CYS A 48 -3.47 0.62 12.91
CA CYS A 48 -3.33 -0.15 14.15
C CYS A 48 -4.25 0.38 15.26
N LYS A 49 -4.36 1.71 15.40
CA LYS A 49 -5.25 2.35 16.37
C LYS A 49 -6.72 2.01 16.09
N LEU A 50 -7.17 2.14 14.85
CA LEU A 50 -8.54 1.80 14.44
C LEU A 50 -8.87 0.33 14.72
N ILE A 51 -7.94 -0.58 14.43
CA ILE A 51 -8.12 -2.01 14.71
C ILE A 51 -8.18 -2.25 16.23
N ALA A 52 -7.31 -1.62 17.03
CA ALA A 52 -7.32 -1.78 18.48
C ALA A 52 -8.63 -1.25 19.11
N GLU A 53 -9.13 -0.11 18.64
CA GLU A 53 -10.43 0.42 19.06
C GLU A 53 -11.57 -0.53 18.68
N TRP A 54 -11.55 -1.05 17.45
CA TRP A 54 -12.52 -2.05 17.01
C TRP A 54 -12.46 -3.33 17.87
N GLU A 55 -11.28 -3.87 18.13
CA GLU A 55 -11.08 -5.04 19.01
C GLU A 55 -11.63 -4.78 20.41
N HIS A 56 -11.37 -3.59 20.97
CA HIS A 56 -11.88 -3.17 22.27
C HIS A 56 -13.42 -3.13 22.28
N THR A 57 -14.05 -2.52 21.26
CA THR A 57 -15.53 -2.50 21.16
C THR A 57 -16.15 -3.88 21.00
N LYS A 58 -15.39 -4.84 20.44
CA LYS A 58 -15.81 -6.24 20.33
C LYS A 58 -15.43 -7.11 21.53
N GLY A 59 -14.78 -6.53 22.55
CA GLY A 59 -14.33 -7.25 23.75
C GLY A 59 -13.24 -8.29 23.48
N ILE A 60 -12.52 -8.19 22.36
CA ILE A 60 -11.47 -9.12 21.97
C ILE A 60 -10.23 -8.84 22.82
N LYS A 61 -9.73 -9.85 23.54
CA LYS A 61 -8.52 -9.74 24.36
C LYS A 61 -7.30 -10.22 23.58
N LYS A 62 -6.12 -9.73 23.96
CA LYS A 62 -4.84 -10.17 23.40
C LYS A 62 -4.60 -11.69 23.51
N GLN A 63 -5.21 -12.33 24.51
CA GLN A 63 -5.17 -13.79 24.68
C GLN A 63 -5.99 -14.53 23.62
N ASP A 64 -7.08 -13.92 23.14
CA ASP A 64 -7.95 -14.50 22.12
C ASP A 64 -7.25 -14.52 20.75
N LEU A 65 -6.43 -13.51 20.47
CA LEU A 65 -5.58 -13.45 19.26
C LEU A 65 -4.50 -14.54 19.21
N ARG A 66 -4.05 -15.02 20.38
CA ARG A 66 -3.05 -16.11 20.48
C ARG A 66 -3.69 -17.48 20.42
N LYS A 67 -4.97 -17.59 20.76
CA LYS A 67 -5.69 -18.86 20.75
C LYS A 67 -6.08 -19.19 19.32
N LYS A 68 -5.63 -20.36 18.85
CA LYS A 68 -6.17 -20.93 17.61
C LYS A 68 -7.66 -21.20 17.84
N PRO A 69 -8.57 -20.64 17.03
CA PRO A 69 -9.99 -20.90 17.21
C PRO A 69 -10.26 -22.41 17.09
N LEU A 70 -11.05 -22.93 18.03
CA LEU A 70 -11.51 -24.31 18.02
C LEU A 70 -12.24 -24.56 16.70
N ALA A 71 -12.17 -25.78 16.17
CA ALA A 71 -12.68 -26.10 14.83
C ALA A 71 -14.15 -25.66 14.64
N HIS A 72 -14.98 -25.78 15.68
CA HIS A 72 -16.39 -25.37 15.67
C HIS A 72 -16.60 -23.85 15.78
N GLN A 73 -15.62 -23.09 16.26
CA GLN A 73 -15.65 -21.62 16.33
C GLN A 73 -15.07 -20.96 15.08
N ARG A 74 -14.45 -21.75 14.18
CA ARG A 74 -13.94 -21.20 12.93
C ARG A 74 -15.13 -20.79 12.08
N ILE A 75 -15.08 -19.55 11.60
CA ILE A 75 -15.92 -19.13 10.49
C ILE A 75 -15.48 -19.99 9.29
N VAL A 76 -16.28 -21.00 8.98
CA VAL A 76 -16.13 -21.74 7.73
C VAL A 76 -16.56 -20.77 6.64
N TYR A 77 -15.58 -20.14 6.00
CA TYR A 77 -15.84 -19.47 4.73
C TYR A 77 -16.35 -20.55 3.78
N LYS A 78 -17.67 -20.60 3.58
CA LYS A 78 -18.24 -21.31 2.45
C LYS A 78 -17.58 -20.71 1.22
N ARG A 79 -16.73 -21.49 0.55
CA ARG A 79 -16.16 -21.11 -0.74
C ARG A 79 -17.34 -20.62 -1.59
N ILE A 80 -17.34 -19.35 -1.95
CA ILE A 80 -18.35 -18.77 -2.82
C ILE A 80 -18.35 -19.62 -4.07
N LEU A 81 -19.52 -20.12 -4.49
CA LEU A 81 -19.66 -20.89 -5.71
C LEU A 81 -19.10 -20.05 -6.86
N THR A 82 -18.03 -20.52 -7.48
CA THR A 82 -17.41 -19.83 -8.60
C THR A 82 -18.04 -20.32 -9.89
N LEU A 83 -18.42 -19.39 -10.77
CA LEU A 83 -18.86 -19.70 -12.12
C LEU A 83 -17.61 -19.79 -13.01
N GLN A 84 -17.39 -20.94 -13.64
CA GLN A 84 -16.36 -21.09 -14.67
C GLN A 84 -16.98 -20.82 -16.03
N THR A 85 -16.41 -19.89 -16.77
CA THR A 85 -16.74 -19.62 -18.17
C THR A 85 -15.46 -19.71 -19.02
N GLU A 86 -15.59 -19.67 -20.34
CA GLU A 86 -14.44 -19.67 -21.26
C GLU A 86 -13.48 -18.49 -20.99
N ASP A 87 -14.02 -17.35 -20.54
CA ASP A 87 -13.27 -16.12 -20.27
C ASP A 87 -12.63 -16.05 -18.86
N GLY A 88 -12.93 -17.02 -17.98
CA GLY A 88 -12.30 -17.12 -16.66
C GLY A 88 -13.23 -17.57 -15.52
N ILE A 89 -12.77 -17.30 -14.29
CA ILE A 89 -13.47 -17.68 -13.06
C ILE A 89 -14.13 -16.42 -12.48
N TYR A 90 -15.42 -16.51 -12.16
CA TYR A 90 -16.21 -15.41 -11.61
C TYR A 90 -16.81 -15.79 -10.26
N ASP A 91 -17.04 -14.80 -9.40
CA ASP A 91 -17.88 -14.99 -8.22
C ASP A 91 -19.38 -14.90 -8.58
N LEU A 92 -20.26 -15.18 -7.61
CA LEU A 92 -21.72 -15.10 -7.79
C LEU A 92 -22.23 -13.70 -8.10
N GLU A 93 -21.44 -12.66 -7.79
CA GLU A 93 -21.71 -11.27 -8.14
C GLU A 93 -21.17 -10.91 -9.53
N LYS A 94 -20.74 -11.91 -10.32
CA LYS A 94 -20.18 -11.75 -11.67
C LYS A 94 -18.90 -10.93 -11.72
N ARG A 95 -18.15 -10.83 -10.62
CA ARG A 95 -16.83 -10.20 -10.59
C ARG A 95 -15.78 -11.24 -11.00
N LYS A 96 -14.89 -10.87 -11.93
CA LYS A 96 -13.80 -11.74 -12.36
C LYS A 96 -12.82 -11.96 -11.21
N ILE A 97 -12.62 -13.22 -10.85
CA ILE A 97 -11.60 -13.65 -9.90
C ILE A 97 -10.27 -13.67 -10.64
N LEU A 98 -9.47 -12.65 -10.38
CA LEU A 98 -8.16 -12.48 -10.99
C LEU A 98 -7.18 -13.50 -10.43
N LYS A 99 -6.38 -14.09 -11.32
CA LYS A 99 -5.21 -14.90 -10.95
C LYS A 99 -4.15 -14.01 -10.29
N HIS A 100 -3.27 -14.64 -9.50
CA HIS A 100 -2.21 -13.95 -8.77
C HIS A 100 -1.38 -13.00 -9.67
N ASN A 101 -1.00 -13.42 -10.87
CA ASN A 101 -0.26 -12.59 -11.82
C ASN A 101 -1.08 -11.39 -12.33
N GLU A 102 -2.37 -11.56 -12.62
CA GLU A 102 -3.27 -10.47 -13.02
C GLU A 102 -3.43 -9.45 -11.88
N GLN A 103 -3.59 -9.92 -10.64
CA GLN A 103 -3.66 -9.07 -9.46
C GLN A 103 -2.37 -8.24 -9.29
N TRP A 104 -1.20 -8.87 -9.44
CA TRP A 104 0.08 -8.17 -9.37
C TRP A 104 0.24 -7.11 -10.47
N SER A 105 -0.13 -7.45 -11.70
CA SER A 105 -0.07 -6.52 -12.82
C SER A 105 -0.95 -5.29 -12.58
N ILE A 106 -2.20 -5.50 -12.14
CA ILE A 106 -3.14 -4.41 -11.83
C ILE A 106 -2.66 -3.57 -10.65
N ALA A 107 -2.17 -4.21 -9.58
CA ALA A 107 -1.65 -3.51 -8.41
C ALA A 107 -0.43 -2.65 -8.78
N LEU A 108 0.49 -3.19 -9.60
CA LEU A 108 1.66 -2.48 -10.07
C LEU A 108 1.28 -1.30 -10.97
N GLU A 109 0.30 -1.48 -11.85
CA GLU A 109 -0.21 -0.41 -12.71
C GLU A 109 -0.83 0.72 -11.88
N LYS A 110 -1.71 0.40 -10.93
CA LYS A 110 -2.29 1.39 -10.02
C LYS A 110 -1.24 2.11 -9.20
N ALA A 111 -0.25 1.37 -8.66
CA ALA A 111 0.85 1.99 -7.92
C ALA A 111 1.62 2.99 -8.78
N ARG A 112 1.90 2.65 -10.04
CA ARG A 112 2.53 3.57 -11.00
C ARG A 112 1.66 4.80 -11.26
N GLN A 113 0.35 4.62 -11.44
CA GLN A 113 -0.59 5.73 -11.62
C GLN A 113 -0.56 6.68 -10.42
N TYR A 114 -0.66 6.16 -9.20
CA TYR A 114 -0.60 6.97 -7.97
C TYR A 114 0.74 7.67 -7.78
N ILE A 115 1.86 6.98 -8.05
CA ILE A 115 3.19 7.60 -8.00
C ILE A 115 3.29 8.74 -9.01
N ASN A 116 2.83 8.51 -10.25
CA ASN A 116 2.84 9.54 -11.29
C ASN A 116 1.94 10.73 -10.94
N GLN A 117 0.78 10.48 -10.35
CA GLN A 117 -0.13 11.51 -9.86
C GLN A 117 0.54 12.32 -8.75
N PHE A 118 1.11 11.66 -7.74
CA PHE A 118 1.85 12.29 -6.65
C PHE A 118 3.03 13.13 -7.16
N ILE A 119 3.75 12.66 -8.17
CA ILE A 119 4.84 13.41 -8.80
C ILE A 119 4.34 14.68 -9.51
N ARG A 120 3.17 14.60 -10.18
CA ARG A 120 2.60 15.69 -10.97
C ARG A 120 1.93 16.75 -10.10
N GLU A 121 1.14 16.30 -9.13
CA GLU A 121 0.23 17.14 -8.35
C GLU A 121 0.79 17.46 -6.96
N GLY A 122 1.88 16.80 -6.56
CA GLY A 122 2.28 16.73 -5.16
C GLY A 122 1.25 15.94 -4.35
N ASN A 123 1.39 15.96 -3.03
CA ASN A 123 0.37 15.42 -2.15
C ASN A 123 -0.59 16.54 -1.77
N ARG A 124 -1.55 16.86 -2.65
CA ARG A 124 -2.51 17.96 -2.42
C ARG A 124 -3.18 17.89 -1.04
N ARG A 125 -3.49 16.67 -0.56
CA ARG A 125 -4.06 16.43 0.79
C ARG A 125 -3.09 16.68 1.95
N VAL A 126 -1.78 16.47 1.75
CA VAL A 126 -0.78 16.88 2.75
C VAL A 126 -0.55 18.39 2.68
N VAL A 127 -0.52 18.99 1.49
CA VAL A 127 -0.40 20.45 1.36
C VAL A 127 -1.59 21.15 2.02
N GLU A 128 -2.83 20.73 1.73
CA GLU A 128 -4.06 21.26 2.34
C GLU A 128 -4.06 21.12 3.87
N ALA A 129 -3.71 19.93 4.39
CA ALA A 129 -3.61 19.69 5.83
C ALA A 129 -2.55 20.54 6.54
N TYR A 130 -1.52 21.02 5.85
CA TYR A 130 -0.52 21.93 6.41
C TYR A 130 -0.82 23.41 6.15
N THR A 131 -1.62 23.76 5.13
CA THR A 131 -2.04 25.14 4.85
C THR A 131 -3.26 25.58 5.66
N GLU A 132 -4.12 24.67 6.13
CA GLU A 132 -5.25 25.02 7.02
C GLU A 132 -4.85 25.13 8.51
N ILE A 133 -3.59 24.82 8.86
CA ILE A 133 -3.04 24.92 10.23
C ILE A 133 -2.25 26.23 10.45
N LEU A 134 -2.10 27.08 9.42
CA LEU A 134 -1.51 28.42 9.51
C LEU A 134 -2.60 29.51 9.41
#